data_AF-A0A2N6AKZ8-F1
#
_entry.id   AF-A0A2N6AKZ8-F1
#
_cell.length_a   1.000
_cell.length_b   1.000
_cell.length_c   1.000
_cell.angle_alpha   90.00
_cell.angle_beta   90.00
_cell.angle_gamma   90.00
#
_symmetry.space_group_name_H-M   'P 1'
#
loop_
_entity.id
_entity.type
_entity.pdbx_description
1 polymer ?
#
loop_
_entity_poly.entity_id
_entity_poly.type
_entity_poly.pdbx_seq_one_letter_code
_entity_poly.pdbx_strand_id
1 'polypeptide(L)' 'MTDCVSSGIELIELDKVIEWEAPFGGIIAVDGEREIAFRQGDHMKFRTSRSGPKNVDVNKAIEHAQKAGFFRL' A
#
# COMPACT_ATOMS: atom_id res chain seq x y z
N MET A 1 10.57 -31.57 11.54
CA MET A 1 10.05 -31.56 10.17
C MET A 1 10.28 -30.13 9.69
N THR A 2 11.29 -29.95 8.87
CA THR A 2 11.85 -28.63 8.56
C THR A 2 11.10 -28.09 7.35
N ASP A 3 10.16 -27.17 7.58
CA ASP A 3 9.49 -26.51 6.47
C ASP A 3 10.48 -25.53 5.84
N CYS A 4 10.91 -25.89 4.63
CA CYS A 4 11.68 -25.03 3.74
C CYS A 4 10.85 -23.78 3.47
N VAL A 5 11.19 -22.66 4.11
CA VAL A 5 10.75 -21.35 3.65
C VAL A 5 11.34 -21.17 2.25
N SER A 6 10.50 -21.28 1.23
CA SER A 6 10.85 -20.98 -0.15
C SER A 6 11.52 -19.60 -0.17
N SER A 7 12.84 -19.57 -0.39
CA SER A 7 13.63 -18.35 -0.51
C SER A 7 13.42 -17.71 -1.90
N GLY A 8 12.16 -17.54 -2.29
CA GLY A 8 11.74 -17.02 -3.58
C GLY A 8 11.02 -15.69 -3.43
N ILE A 9 11.24 -14.79 -4.38
CA ILE A 9 10.43 -13.57 -4.51
C ILE A 9 9.11 -13.98 -5.17
N GLU A 10 7.99 -13.71 -4.52
CA GLU A 10 6.65 -13.90 -5.10
C GLU A 10 6.12 -12.56 -5.63
N LEU A 11 5.66 -12.57 -6.88
CA LEU A 11 5.02 -11.40 -7.49
C LEU A 11 3.52 -11.42 -7.14
N ILE A 12 3.04 -10.38 -6.46
CA ILE A 12 1.62 -10.22 -6.14
C ILE A 12 0.95 -9.39 -7.25
N GLU A 13 -0.10 -9.92 -7.84
CA GLU A 13 -0.94 -9.21 -8.82
C GLU A 13 -1.62 -7.99 -8.19
N LEU A 14 -1.79 -6.93 -8.97
CA LEU A 14 -2.46 -5.71 -8.52
C LEU A 14 -3.91 -6.01 -8.09
N ASP A 15 -4.36 -5.41 -6.99
CA ASP A 15 -5.70 -5.53 -6.40
C ASP A 15 -6.09 -6.94 -5.92
N LYS A 16 -5.21 -7.94 -6.08
CA LYS A 16 -5.39 -9.28 -5.52
C LYS A 16 -5.16 -9.27 -4.01
N VAL A 17 -6.07 -9.89 -3.28
CA VAL A 17 -5.91 -10.15 -1.85
C VAL A 17 -5.14 -11.45 -1.67
N ILE A 18 -4.09 -11.41 -0.86
CA ILE A 18 -3.41 -12.60 -0.37
C ILE A 18 -3.67 -12.75 1.13
N GLU A 19 -3.81 -13.99 1.58
CA GLU A 19 -3.93 -14.34 2.99
C GLU A 19 -2.64 -14.99 3.44
N TRP A 20 -2.19 -14.62 4.64
CA TRP A 20 -0.94 -15.11 5.19
C TRP A 20 -1.09 -15.26 6.70
N GLU A 21 -0.69 -16.42 7.20
CA GLU A 21 -0.57 -16.70 8.62
C GLU A 21 0.91 -16.58 9.01
N ALA A 22 1.17 -15.81 10.07
CA ALA A 22 2.52 -15.51 10.51
C ALA A 22 3.20 -16.75 11.12
N PRO A 23 4.24 -17.33 10.48
CA PRO A 23 4.90 -18.52 11.01
C PRO A 23 5.84 -18.20 12.18
N PHE A 24 6.13 -16.91 12.43
CA PHE A 24 6.97 -16.38 13.50
C PHE A 24 6.47 -14.97 13.90
N GLY A 25 7.10 -14.33 14.89
CA GLY A 25 6.83 -12.93 15.26
C GLY A 25 7.81 -11.95 14.63
N GLY A 26 7.36 -10.75 14.28
CA GLY A 26 8.21 -9.76 13.59
C GLY A 26 7.51 -8.43 13.33
N ILE A 27 8.05 -7.68 12.36
CA ILE A 27 7.52 -6.38 11.91
C ILE A 27 7.46 -6.38 10.38
N ILE A 28 6.34 -5.92 9.82
CA ILE A 28 6.18 -5.63 8.39
C ILE A 28 6.39 -4.13 8.19
N ALA A 29 7.36 -3.76 7.35
CA ALA A 29 7.52 -2.38 6.88
C ALA A 29 6.58 -2.11 5.69
N VAL A 30 5.71 -1.11 5.81
CA VAL A 30 4.73 -0.70 4.82
C VAL A 30 5.14 0.65 4.27
N ASP A 31 5.73 0.64 3.08
CA ASP A 31 6.15 1.83 2.31
C ASP A 31 7.17 2.72 3.05
N GLY A 32 7.90 2.16 4.03
CA GLY A 32 8.92 2.86 4.83
C GLY A 32 8.38 3.90 5.83
N GLU A 33 7.12 4.31 5.69
CA GLU A 33 6.46 5.27 6.59
C GLU A 33 5.74 4.59 7.76
N ARG A 34 5.33 3.33 7.58
CA ARG A 34 4.53 2.60 8.57
C ARG A 34 5.15 1.25 8.86
N GLU A 35 5.01 0.82 10.11
CA GLU A 35 5.45 -0.50 10.57
C GLU A 35 4.28 -1.19 11.26
N ILE A 36 4.11 -2.49 10.98
CA ILE A 36 3.07 -3.32 11.60
C ILE A 36 3.77 -4.48 12.32
N ALA A 37 3.80 -4.43 13.64
CA ALA A 37 4.25 -5.56 14.46
C ALA A 37 3.21 -6.69 14.45
N PHE A 38 3.68 -7.94 14.36
CA PHE A 38 2.84 -9.13 14.37
C PHE A 38 3.44 -10.23 15.25
N ARG A 39 2.58 -11.11 15.75
CA ARG A 39 2.95 -12.31 16.51
C ARG A 39 2.76 -13.55 15.67
N GLN A 40 3.42 -14.63 16.08
CA GLN A 40 3.20 -15.95 15.47
C GLN A 40 1.72 -16.35 15.59
N GLY A 41 1.16 -16.87 14.49
CA GLY A 41 -0.26 -17.26 14.38
C GLY A 41 -1.21 -16.12 14.00
N ASP A 42 -0.72 -14.87 13.90
CA ASP A 42 -1.55 -13.77 13.40
C ASP A 42 -1.94 -14.02 11.95
N HIS A 43 -3.22 -13.80 11.64
CA HIS A 43 -3.76 -13.92 10.30
C HIS A 43 -3.90 -12.54 9.67
N MET A 44 -3.26 -12.35 8.53
CA MET A 44 -3.20 -11.05 7.85
C MET A 44 -3.67 -11.18 6.41
N LYS A 45 -4.25 -10.09 5.89
CA LYS A 45 -4.62 -9.96 4.48
C LYS A 45 -3.86 -8.80 3.86
N PHE A 46 -3.17 -9.06 2.77
CA PHE A 46 -2.44 -8.03 2.03
C PHE A 46 -3.09 -7.80 0.67
N ARG A 47 -3.10 -6.54 0.25
CA ARG A 47 -3.53 -6.15 -1.09
C ARG A 47 -2.74 -4.91 -1.51
N THR A 48 -2.09 -4.97 -2.66
CA THR A 48 -1.47 -3.80 -3.29
C THR A 48 -2.49 -3.12 -4.19
N SER A 49 -2.65 -1.81 -4.08
CA SER A 49 -3.61 -1.03 -4.90
C SER A 49 -2.97 0.26 -5.37
N ARG A 50 -3.41 0.78 -6.52
CA ARG A 50 -3.02 2.09 -7.05
C ARG A 50 -4.03 3.20 -6.73
N SER A 51 -5.09 2.89 -5.99
CA SER A 51 -6.08 3.84 -5.52
C SER A 51 -5.62 4.61 -4.27
N GLY A 52 -4.33 4.90 -4.18
CA GLY A 52 -3.77 5.73 -3.12
C GLY A 52 -4.32 7.16 -3.15
N PRO A 53 -3.90 8.02 -2.21
CA PRO A 53 -4.31 9.42 -2.18
C PRO A 53 -4.12 10.08 -3.54
N LYS A 54 -5.13 10.85 -3.99
CA LYS A 54 -5.02 11.62 -5.22
C LYS A 54 -4.03 12.76 -4.98
N ASN A 55 -2.90 12.73 -5.67
CA ASN A 55 -1.98 13.86 -5.71
C ASN A 55 -2.59 14.97 -6.60
N VAL A 56 -2.69 16.18 -6.07
CA VAL A 56 -3.18 17.35 -6.81
C VAL A 56 -2.03 17.98 -7.58
N ASP A 57 -2.16 18.06 -8.90
CA ASP A 57 -1.32 18.92 -9.72
C ASP A 57 -1.77 20.37 -9.53
N VAL A 58 -1.03 21.11 -8.71
CA VAL A 58 -1.37 22.48 -8.30
C VAL A 58 -1.47 23.41 -9.52
N ASN A 59 -0.59 23.26 -10.51
CA ASN A 59 -0.58 24.13 -11.69
C ASN A 59 -1.85 23.91 -12.52
N LYS A 60 -2.20 22.65 -12.79
CA LYS A 60 -3.45 22.33 -13.50
C LYS A 60 -4.68 22.77 -12.71
N ALA A 61 -4.68 22.58 -11.40
CA ALA A 61 -5.79 22.99 -10.54
C ALA A 61 -6.02 24.51 -10.61
N ILE A 62 -4.95 25.31 -10.56
CA ILE A 62 -5.03 26.76 -10.70
C ILE A 62 -5.51 27.17 -12.10
N GLU A 63 -4.98 26.55 -13.16
CA GLU A 63 -5.40 26.82 -14.54
C GLU A 63 -6.91 26.54 -14.73
N HIS A 64 -7.39 25.42 -14.19
CA HIS A 64 -8.81 25.08 -14.21
C HIS A 64 -9.64 26.09 -13.42
N ALA A 65 -9.17 26.52 -12.25
CA ALA A 65 -9.87 27.48 -11.41
C ALA A 65 -9.98 28.87 -12.07
N GLN A 66 -8.93 29.31 -12.78
CA GLN A 66 -8.96 30.53 -13.60
C GLN A 66 -9.99 30.43 -14.73
N LYS A 67 -9.96 29.34 -15.51
CA LYS A 67 -10.90 29.11 -16.62
C LYS A 67 -12.36 29.04 -16.15
N ALA A 68 -12.60 28.51 -14.95
CA ALA A 68 -13.94 28.41 -14.37
C ALA A 68 -14.39 29.67 -13.61
N GLY A 69 -13.59 30.75 -13.60
CA GLY A 69 -13.98 32.04 -13.01
C GLY A 69 -14.02 32.04 -11.48
N PHE A 70 -13.28 31.12 -10.82
CA PHE A 70 -13.22 31.06 -9.35
C PHE A 70 -12.46 32.23 -8.72
N PHE A 71 -11.65 32.94 -9.50
CA PHE A 71 -10.94 34.14 -9.04
C PHE A 71 -11.65 35.40 -9.57
N ARG A 72 -11.94 36.34 -8.67
CA ARG A 72 -12.37 37.70 -9.01
C ARG A 72 -11.20 38.64 -8.74
N LEU A 73 -10.92 39.53 -9.70
CA LEU A 73 -9.98 40.64 -9.55
C LEU A 73 -10.56 41.70 -8.61
#